data_AF-A0A7X3ZF43-F1
#
_entry.id   AF-A0A7X3ZF43-F1
#
_cell.length_a   1.000
_cell.length_b   1.000
_cell.length_c   1.000
_cell.angle_alpha   90.00
_cell.angle_beta   90.00
_cell.angle_gamma   90.00
#
_symmetry.space_group_name_H-M   'P 1'
#
loop_
_entity.id
_entity.type
_entity.pdbx_description
1 polymer ?
#
loop_
_entity_poly.entity_id
_entity_poly.type
_entity_poly.pdbx_seq_one_letter_code
_entity_poly.pdbx_strand_id
1 'polypeptide(L)'
;MEDTYFVPADAEHVAREKNKAKELRRSQWWKRRRAAGQCHYCQQSFSPNELTMDHVVPLIRGGYTTKSNVVPCCKHCNSQKQHLLPVEWAAYL
;
A
#
# COMPACT_ATOMS: atom_id res chain seq x y z
N MET A 1 18.53 -6.65 -11.98
CA MET A 1 17.16 -6.29 -11.59
C MET A 1 16.35 -7.53 -11.89
N GLU A 2 15.94 -8.27 -10.87
CA GLU A 2 15.14 -9.47 -11.06
C GLU A 2 13.81 -9.07 -11.68
N ASP A 3 13.60 -9.45 -12.93
CA ASP A 3 12.32 -9.37 -13.59
C ASP A 3 11.37 -10.37 -12.92
N THR A 4 10.78 -9.97 -11.79
CA THR A 4 9.67 -10.71 -11.16
C THR A 4 8.50 -10.70 -12.13
N TYR A 5 8.42 -11.72 -12.98
CA TYR A 5 7.32 -11.92 -13.90
C TYR A 5 6.03 -12.20 -13.12
N PHE A 6 5.05 -11.32 -13.26
CA PHE A 6 3.70 -11.54 -12.74
C PHE A 6 2.67 -11.25 -13.83
N VAL A 7 1.55 -11.97 -13.79
CA VAL A 7 0.40 -11.68 -14.66
C VAL A 7 -0.33 -10.46 -14.09
N PRO A 8 -0.43 -9.34 -14.83
CA PRO A 8 -1.11 -8.16 -14.33
C PRO A 8 -2.61 -8.42 -14.20
N ALA A 9 -3.21 -7.84 -13.17
CA ALA A 9 -4.65 -7.80 -13.00
C ALA A 9 -5.32 -7.00 -14.13
N ASP A 10 -6.57 -7.33 -14.42
CA ASP A 10 -7.36 -6.65 -15.43
C ASP A 10 -7.57 -5.16 -15.07
N ALA A 11 -7.67 -4.32 -16.10
CA ALA A 11 -7.79 -2.87 -15.91
C ALA A 11 -9.08 -2.48 -15.17
N GLU A 12 -10.16 -3.26 -15.34
CA GLU A 12 -11.44 -3.03 -14.67
C GLU A 12 -11.32 -3.25 -13.15
N HIS A 13 -10.66 -4.33 -12.73
CA HIS A 13 -10.32 -4.63 -11.35
C HIS A 13 -9.49 -3.50 -10.76
N VAL A 14 -8.41 -3.09 -11.43
CA VAL A 14 -7.55 -2.01 -10.94
C VAL A 14 -8.34 -0.71 -10.79
N ALA A 15 -9.21 -0.37 -11.75
CA ALA A 15 -10.05 0.82 -11.66
C ALA A 15 -11.06 0.75 -10.51
N ARG A 16 -11.74 -0.39 -10.35
CA ARG A 16 -12.70 -0.64 -9.27
C ARG A 16 -12.04 -0.52 -7.90
N GLU A 17 -10.89 -1.17 -7.71
CA GLU A 17 -10.19 -1.14 -6.43
C GLU A 17 -9.56 0.23 -6.13
N LYS A 18 -9.13 0.99 -7.16
CA LYS A 18 -8.74 2.41 -7.00
C LYS A 18 -9.89 3.29 -6.51
N ASN A 19 -11.11 3.08 -7.00
CA ASN A 19 -12.28 3.84 -6.54
C ASN A 19 -12.61 3.52 -5.08
N LYS A 20 -12.61 2.23 -4.70
CA LYS A 20 -12.73 1.82 -3.30
C LYS A 20 -11.63 2.43 -2.42
N ALA A 21 -10.39 2.53 -2.92
CA ALA A 21 -9.28 3.12 -2.17
C ALA A 21 -9.50 4.63 -1.90
N LYS A 22 -10.08 5.37 -2.85
CA LYS A 22 -10.46 6.77 -2.64
C LYS A 22 -11.51 6.92 -1.53
N GLU A 23 -12.51 6.04 -1.50
CA GLU A 23 -13.54 6.01 -0.46
C GLU A 23 -12.96 5.63 0.90
N LEU A 24 -12.17 4.55 0.96
CA LEU A 24 -11.52 4.10 2.18
C LEU A 24 -10.61 5.17 2.77
N ARG A 25 -9.88 5.92 1.93
CA ARG A 25 -9.01 7.02 2.36
C ARG A 25 -9.76 8.15 3.05
N ARG A 26 -11.05 8.35 2.75
CA ARG A 26 -11.90 9.36 3.39
C ARG A 26 -12.54 8.86 4.69
N SER A 27 -12.54 7.55 4.92
CA SER A 27 -13.16 6.93 6.09
C SER A 27 -12.48 7.33 7.41
N GLN A 28 -13.25 7.30 8.50
CA GLN A 28 -12.72 7.51 9.85
C GLN A 28 -11.72 6.41 10.26
N TRP A 29 -11.91 5.19 9.75
CA TRP A 29 -10.96 4.11 9.98
C TRP A 29 -9.56 4.45 9.45
N TRP A 30 -9.46 4.97 8.23
CA TRP A 30 -8.17 5.38 7.67
C TRP A 30 -7.56 6.55 8.44
N LYS A 31 -8.36 7.57 8.79
CA LYS A 31 -7.89 8.70 9.59
C LYS A 31 -7.28 8.24 10.91
N ARG A 32 -7.95 7.33 11.64
CA ARG A 32 -7.44 6.74 12.89
C ARG A 32 -6.18 5.89 12.66
N ARG A 33 -6.18 5.05 11.62
CA ARG A 33 -5.04 4.18 11.30
C ARG A 33 -3.78 4.98 11.01
N ARG A 34 -3.91 6.08 10.24
CA ARG A 34 -2.82 6.98 9.89
C ARG A 34 -2.39 7.90 11.05
N ALA A 35 -3.31 8.25 11.95
CA ALA A 35 -3.03 9.09 13.11
C ALA A 35 -2.03 8.46 14.09
N ALA A 36 -1.89 7.13 14.09
CA ALA A 36 -0.85 6.44 14.86
C ALA A 36 0.58 6.85 14.46
N GLY A 37 0.76 7.46 13.28
CA GLY A 37 2.03 8.06 12.90
C GLY A 37 3.15 7.06 12.63
N GLN A 38 2.86 5.77 12.46
CA GLN A 38 3.88 4.74 12.23
C GLN A 38 3.81 4.20 10.80
N CYS A 39 4.96 4.13 10.13
CA CYS A 39 5.09 3.44 8.86
C CYS A 39 5.03 1.92 9.08
N HIS A 40 4.17 1.21 8.36
CA HIS A 40 4.01 -0.23 8.49
C HIS A 40 5.29 -1.03 8.17
N TYR A 41 6.14 -0.50 7.29
CA TYR A 41 7.32 -1.20 6.81
C TYR A 41 8.55 -0.92 7.67
N CYS A 42 9.05 0.32 7.68
CA CYS A 42 10.25 0.65 8.47
C CYS A 42 9.99 0.85 9.96
N GLN A 43 8.73 0.85 10.41
CA GLN A 43 8.31 1.06 11.81
C GLN A 43 8.73 2.38 12.45
N GLN A 44 9.30 3.30 11.68
CA GLN A 44 9.63 4.65 12.11
C GLN A 44 8.38 5.52 12.25
N SER A 45 8.50 6.57 13.09
CA SER A 45 7.45 7.54 13.34
C SER A 45 7.51 8.71 12.35
N PHE A 46 6.35 9.13 11.86
CA PHE A 46 6.13 10.20 10.89
C PHE A 46 4.89 11.00 11.30
N SER A 47 4.80 12.24 10.83
CA SER A 47 3.53 12.95 10.95
C SER A 47 2.45 12.25 10.10
N PRO A 48 1.17 12.27 10.50
CA PRO A 48 0.10 11.65 9.72
C PRO A 48 -0.01 12.16 8.27
N ASN A 49 0.51 13.35 7.97
CA ASN A 49 0.48 13.94 6.63
C ASN A 49 1.61 13.42 5.72
N GLU A 50 2.67 12.85 6.29
CA GLU A 50 3.77 12.23 5.55
C GLU A 50 3.50 10.77 5.18
N LEU A 51 2.49 10.16 5.82
CA LEU A 51 2.06 8.81 5.57
C LEU A 51 1.09 8.72 4.38
N THR A 52 1.40 7.84 3.44
CA THR A 52 0.58 7.46 2.30
C THR A 52 -0.19 6.17 2.60
N MET A 53 -1.20 5.91 1.77
CA MET A 53 -1.93 4.65 1.74
C MET A 53 -1.24 3.72 0.75
N ASP A 54 -0.76 2.58 1.21
CA ASP A 54 -0.19 1.54 0.37
C ASP A 54 -1.01 0.24 0.45
N HIS A 55 -0.96 -0.54 -0.63
CA HIS A 55 -1.53 -1.88 -0.71
C HIS A 55 -0.42 -2.91 -0.56
N VAL A 56 -0.49 -3.73 0.49
CA VAL A 56 0.51 -4.77 0.79
C VAL A 56 0.67 -5.69 -0.43
N VAL A 57 -0.44 -6.21 -0.93
CA VAL A 57 -0.55 -6.80 -2.27
C VAL A 57 -0.99 -5.71 -3.25
N PRO A 58 -0.13 -5.31 -4.22
CA PRO A 58 -0.47 -4.26 -5.19
C PRO A 58 -1.72 -4.57 -6.01
N LEU A 59 -2.49 -3.54 -6.36
CA LEU A 59 -3.69 -3.69 -7.20
C LEU A 59 -3.38 -4.31 -8.56
N ILE A 60 -2.24 -3.97 -9.16
CA ILE A 60 -1.81 -4.54 -10.44
C ILE A 60 -1.45 -6.02 -10.34
N ARG A 61 -1.27 -6.55 -9.12
CA ARG A 61 -1.06 -7.97 -8.82
C ARG A 61 -2.33 -8.64 -8.28
N GLY A 62 -3.50 -8.03 -8.48
CA GLY A 62 -4.80 -8.57 -8.06
C GLY A 62 -5.17 -8.31 -6.60
N GLY A 63 -4.45 -7.42 -5.91
CA GLY A 63 -4.77 -7.03 -4.55
C GLY A 63 -6.08 -6.25 -4.45
N TYR A 64 -6.81 -6.41 -3.34
CA TYR A 64 -8.07 -5.72 -3.10
C TYR A 64 -7.91 -4.54 -2.16
N THR A 65 -8.78 -3.54 -2.27
CA THR A 65 -8.87 -2.47 -1.26
C THR A 65 -9.70 -2.96 -0.07
N THR A 66 -9.02 -3.57 0.88
CA THR A 66 -9.60 -4.00 2.17
C THR A 66 -8.77 -3.47 3.33
N LYS A 67 -9.34 -3.45 4.54
CA LYS A 67 -8.63 -3.01 5.75
C LYS A 67 -7.42 -3.90 6.09
N SER A 68 -7.41 -5.15 5.64
CA SER A 68 -6.30 -6.10 5.84
C SER A 68 -5.17 -5.90 4.83
N ASN A 69 -5.47 -5.39 3.62
CA ASN A 69 -4.47 -5.19 2.58
C ASN A 69 -3.95 -3.74 2.52
N VAL A 70 -4.57 -2.81 3.25
CA VAL A 70 -4.23 -1.39 3.22
C VAL A 70 -3.50 -0.96 4.50
N VAL A 71 -2.34 -0.34 4.33
CA VAL A 71 -1.46 0.06 5.43
C VAL A 71 -0.93 1.51 5.28
N PRO A 72 -0.66 2.22 6.39
CA PRO A 72 0.08 3.48 6.35
C PRO A 72 1.57 3.23 6.07
N CYS A 73 2.12 3.98 5.12
CA CYS A 73 3.51 3.84 4.69
C CYS A 73 4.15 5.21 4.51
N CYS A 74 5.43 5.38 4.84
CA CYS A 74 6.16 6.61 4.49
C CYS A 74 6.47 6.65 2.99
N LYS A 75 6.73 7.84 2.45
CA LYS A 75 7.05 8.02 1.02
C LYS A 75 8.26 7.18 0.57
N HIS A 76 9.29 7.10 1.42
CA HIS A 76 10.52 6.36 1.11
C HIS A 76 10.26 4.87 0.90
N CYS A 77 9.63 4.19 1.87
CA CYS A 77 9.27 2.79 1.75
C CYS A 77 8.30 2.54 0.59
N ASN A 78 7.33 3.44 0.38
CA ASN A 78 6.36 3.32 -0.72
C ASN A 78 7.06 3.37 -2.09
N SER A 79 8.04 4.25 -2.25
CA SER A 79 8.85 4.38 -3.47
C SER A 79 9.81 3.21 -3.69
N GLN A 80 10.33 2.60 -2.63
CA GLN A 80 11.16 1.40 -2.74
C GLN A 80 10.34 0.15 -3.09
N LYS A 81 9.20 -0.06 -2.42
CA LYS A 81 8.34 -1.23 -2.63
C LYS A 81 7.76 -1.26 -4.04
N GLN A 82 7.32 -0.12 -4.58
CA GLN A 82 6.69 -0.02 -5.89
C GLN A 82 5.56 -1.05 -6.08
N HIS A 83 5.78 -2.04 -6.94
CA HIS A 83 4.85 -3.10 -7.28
C HIS A 83 5.30 -4.47 -6.75
N LEU A 84 6.29 -4.50 -5.86
CA LEU A 84 6.76 -5.70 -5.21
C LEU A 84 5.78 -6.12 -4.11
N LEU A 85 5.67 -7.42 -3.91
CA LEU A 85 5.16 -8.02 -2.68
C LEU A 85 6.19 -7.85 -1.57
N PRO A 86 5.80 -7.85 -0.29
CA PRO A 86 6.75 -7.72 0.81
C PRO A 86 7.86 -8.76 0.79
N VAL A 87 7.56 -9.98 0.34
CA VAL A 87 8.54 -11.08 0.21
C VAL A 87 9.56 -10.88 -0.91
N GLU A 88 9.28 -10.00 -1.88
CA GLU A 88 10.17 -9.68 -3.00
C GLU A 88 11.01 -8.43 -2.70
N TRP A 89 10.68 -7.68 -1.65
CA TRP A 89 11.38 -6.45 -1.28
C TRP A 89 12.43 -6.76 -0.21
N ALA A 90 13.66 -7.03 -0.63
CA ALA A 90 14.75 -7.45 0.26
C ALA A 90 15.03 -6.49 1.43
N ALA A 91 14.79 -5.18 1.30
CA ALA A 91 15.00 -4.22 2.38
C ALA A 91 13.88 -4.22 3.44
N TYR A 92 12.80 -4.98 3.21
CA TYR A 92 11.73 -5.20 4.19
C TYR A 92 11.94 -6.46 5.03
N LEU A 93 12.75 -7.41 4.55
CA LEU A 93 13.24 -8.55 5.34
C LEU A 93 14.38 -8.10 6.26
#